data_AF-A0A553PP66-F1
#
_entry.id   AF-A0A553PP66-F1
#
_cell.length_a   1.000
_cell.length_b   1.000
_cell.length_c   1.000
_cell.angle_alpha   90.00
_cell.angle_beta   90.00
_cell.angle_gamma   90.00
#
_symmetry.space_group_name_H-M   'P 1'
#
loop_
_entity.id
_entity.type
_entity.pdbx_description
1 polymer ?
#
loop_
_entity_poly.entity_id
_entity_poly.type
_entity_poly.pdbx_seq_one_letter_code
_entity_poly.pdbx_strand_id
1 'polypeptide(L)'
;MRTAFWISILWSLGQWGLGSTMLPPLKFLDDFVQEHSLLGTVLYIPLSKFSNDIIPYRKQARTKVMKVVDMDNPKIRKQNRQNIVDLQVVLDLNSSVSFLADMIGSQTNNDYWLIGVTGMNIPVIKSILDTFAMVLDDQIYLYDIQDTRIILYEAYKVHATKKARFQRIGYWSTSERLQIQNDEIWQRRADLEGIEFKIATLYSPPYLTAKIPINQSDSGAPGSYAMAGMFADVFLNLKEIMNFTFVVTKPEDEQWGAVNSDGITWSGMVGMLQNKEIDMGMNVNKN
;
A
#
# COMPACT_ATOMS: atom_id res chain seq x y z
N MET A 1 27.19 -13.35 -15.27
CA MET A 1 27.51 -14.45 -14.33
C MET A 1 26.57 -14.35 -13.13
N ARG A 2 26.07 -15.48 -12.61
CA ARG A 2 25.52 -15.60 -11.24
C ARG A 2 25.93 -16.97 -10.70
N THR A 3 26.53 -16.99 -9.51
CA THR A 3 27.21 -18.16 -8.95
C THR A 3 26.27 -18.97 -8.07
N ALA A 4 26.29 -20.30 -8.20
CA ALA A 4 25.57 -21.19 -7.28
C ALA A 4 26.44 -21.54 -6.07
N PHE A 5 25.83 -21.69 -4.89
CA PHE A 5 26.47 -22.29 -3.71
C PHE A 5 25.48 -23.15 -2.90
N TRP A 6 25.99 -24.19 -2.26
CA TRP A 6 25.23 -25.31 -1.71
C TRP A 6 25.85 -25.75 -0.37
N ILE A 7 25.08 -25.73 0.72
CA ILE A 7 25.43 -26.35 2.01
C ILE A 7 24.15 -26.95 2.60
N SER A 8 24.25 -28.12 3.25
CA SER A 8 23.14 -28.84 3.89
C SER A 8 23.57 -29.42 5.24
N ILE A 9 22.72 -29.33 6.27
CA ILE A 9 22.78 -30.07 7.54
C ILE A 9 21.35 -30.52 7.91
N LEU A 10 21.20 -31.53 8.76
CA LEU A 10 20.00 -32.37 8.98
C LEU A 10 19.85 -32.71 10.49
N TRP A 11 18.73 -33.37 10.88
CA TRP A 11 18.29 -33.78 12.25
C TRP A 11 17.67 -32.68 13.16
N SER A 12 16.68 -32.95 14.03
CA SER A 12 15.71 -34.08 14.14
C SER A 12 14.55 -33.81 15.13
N LEU A 13 13.40 -34.46 14.92
CA LEU A 13 12.36 -34.95 15.88
C LEU A 13 11.96 -34.12 17.13
N GLY A 14 10.65 -33.85 17.26
CA GLY A 14 9.95 -33.43 18.48
C GLY A 14 8.43 -33.59 18.34
N GLN A 15 7.69 -33.90 19.43
CA GLN A 15 6.24 -34.23 19.35
C GLN A 15 5.28 -33.06 19.58
N TRP A 16 4.02 -33.26 19.17
CA TRP A 16 2.91 -32.31 19.29
C TRP A 16 2.39 -32.18 20.73
N GLY A 17 1.96 -30.97 21.10
CA GLY A 17 1.21 -30.71 22.34
C GLY A 17 0.57 -29.33 22.34
N LEU A 18 -0.77 -29.30 22.34
CA LEU A 18 -1.71 -28.19 22.63
C LEU A 18 -1.21 -26.73 22.55
N GLY A 19 -1.84 -25.92 21.68
CA GLY A 19 -1.58 -24.46 21.57
C GLY A 19 -0.82 -24.04 20.30
N SER A 20 -0.68 -24.97 19.35
CA SER A 20 -0.15 -24.73 18.02
C SER A 20 -1.06 -23.82 17.20
N THR A 21 -0.69 -22.54 17.10
CA THR A 21 -1.02 -21.74 15.91
C THR A 21 -0.57 -22.52 14.70
N MET A 22 -1.48 -22.88 13.78
CA MET A 22 -1.08 -23.53 12.54
C MET A 22 -0.27 -22.55 11.68
N LEU A 23 0.74 -23.04 10.97
CA LEU A 23 1.27 -22.29 9.83
C LEU A 23 0.23 -22.31 8.70
N PRO A 24 0.16 -21.27 7.85
CA PRO A 24 -0.47 -21.43 6.55
C PRO A 24 0.17 -22.61 5.81
N PRO A 25 -0.61 -23.46 5.10
CA PRO A 25 -0.02 -24.50 4.27
C PRO A 25 0.80 -23.88 3.13
N LEU A 26 1.91 -24.55 2.75
CA LEU A 26 2.73 -24.17 1.57
C LEU A 26 1.86 -23.86 0.35
N LYS A 27 0.83 -24.68 0.15
CA LYS A 27 -0.14 -24.63 -0.94
C LYS A 27 -1.13 -23.45 -0.89
N PHE A 28 -1.20 -22.68 0.19
CA PHE A 28 -1.89 -21.36 0.21
C PHE A 28 -0.95 -20.28 -0.31
N LEU A 29 0.30 -20.29 0.16
CA LEU A 29 1.29 -19.27 -0.19
C LEU A 29 1.76 -19.41 -1.65
N ASP A 30 1.87 -20.63 -2.17
CA ASP A 30 2.09 -20.85 -3.61
C ASP A 30 0.91 -20.33 -4.47
N ASP A 31 -0.34 -20.52 -4.03
CA ASP A 31 -1.54 -20.02 -4.76
C ASP A 31 -1.62 -18.49 -4.72
N PHE A 32 -1.45 -17.88 -3.54
CA PHE A 32 -1.49 -16.43 -3.38
C PHE A 32 -0.41 -15.74 -4.22
N VAL A 33 0.80 -16.32 -4.27
CA VAL A 33 1.89 -15.79 -5.12
C VAL A 33 1.62 -16.05 -6.60
N GLN A 34 0.93 -17.13 -6.98
CA GLN A 34 0.52 -17.37 -8.37
C GLN A 34 -0.50 -16.33 -8.84
N GLU A 35 -1.48 -16.01 -7.99
CA GLU A 35 -2.54 -15.02 -8.27
C GLU A 35 -1.97 -13.61 -8.49
N HIS A 36 -1.04 -13.17 -7.64
CA HIS A 36 -0.47 -11.80 -7.65
C HIS A 36 0.91 -11.71 -8.35
N SER A 37 1.20 -12.64 -9.29
CA SER A 37 2.56 -12.99 -9.76
C SER A 37 3.33 -11.95 -10.61
N LEU A 38 2.93 -10.67 -10.63
CA LEU A 38 3.57 -9.63 -11.45
C LEU A 38 4.58 -8.74 -10.70
N LEU A 39 4.54 -8.65 -9.37
CA LEU A 39 5.47 -7.84 -8.55
C LEU A 39 5.98 -8.64 -7.34
N GLY A 40 6.91 -8.04 -6.58
CA GLY A 40 7.52 -8.70 -5.41
C GLY A 40 6.52 -8.90 -4.28
N THR A 41 6.48 -10.11 -3.72
CA THR A 41 5.64 -10.43 -2.55
C THR A 41 6.47 -10.38 -1.26
N VAL A 42 6.05 -9.56 -0.30
CA VAL A 42 6.58 -9.50 1.07
C VAL A 42 5.68 -10.33 2.00
N LEU A 43 6.20 -11.44 2.50
CA LEU A 43 5.47 -12.34 3.38
C LEU A 43 5.90 -12.16 4.84
N TYR A 44 4.94 -11.92 5.73
CA TYR A 44 5.13 -11.84 7.17
C TYR A 44 4.39 -12.98 7.88
N ILE A 45 5.16 -13.83 8.58
CA ILE A 45 4.68 -14.91 9.43
C ILE A 45 5.36 -14.73 10.80
N PRO A 46 4.63 -14.65 11.93
CA PRO A 46 5.23 -14.59 13.25
C PRO A 46 5.80 -15.96 13.66
N LEU A 47 7.12 -16.14 13.61
CA LEU A 47 7.77 -17.45 13.79
C LEU A 47 8.06 -17.86 15.25
N SER A 48 7.55 -17.14 16.26
CA SER A 48 7.90 -17.32 17.69
C SER A 48 7.57 -18.69 18.32
N LYS A 49 6.93 -19.59 17.56
CA LYS A 49 6.57 -20.96 17.96
C LYS A 49 7.17 -22.06 17.07
N PHE A 50 8.03 -21.74 16.10
CA PHE A 50 8.37 -22.66 15.00
C PHE A 50 9.88 -22.72 14.69
N SER A 51 10.58 -23.74 15.17
CA SER A 51 12.04 -23.89 14.94
C SER A 51 12.40 -24.60 13.63
N ASN A 52 11.62 -25.60 13.19
CA ASN A 52 12.10 -26.59 12.21
C ASN A 52 11.39 -26.57 10.83
N ASP A 53 10.09 -26.29 10.77
CA ASP A 53 9.28 -26.59 9.57
C ASP A 53 9.39 -25.58 8.41
N ILE A 54 10.20 -24.53 8.55
CA ILE A 54 10.30 -23.44 7.54
C ILE A 54 11.35 -23.73 6.44
N ILE A 55 12.10 -24.83 6.57
CA ILE A 55 13.17 -25.21 5.61
C ILE A 55 12.66 -25.39 4.15
N PRO A 56 11.46 -25.91 3.86
CA PRO A 56 10.93 -25.97 2.50
C PRO A 56 10.71 -24.58 1.88
N TYR A 57 10.12 -23.65 2.63
CA TYR A 57 9.93 -22.25 2.21
C TYR A 57 11.27 -21.59 1.86
N ARG A 58 12.32 -21.79 2.68
CA ARG A 58 13.70 -21.34 2.42
C ARG A 58 14.33 -21.90 1.11
N LYS A 59 13.71 -22.88 0.45
CA LYS A 59 14.17 -23.41 -0.86
C LYS A 59 13.33 -22.90 -2.03
N GLN A 60 12.03 -22.70 -1.86
CA GLN A 60 11.15 -22.12 -2.90
C GLN A 60 11.26 -20.59 -3.02
N ALA A 61 11.47 -19.87 -1.91
CA ALA A 61 11.63 -18.42 -1.92
C ALA A 61 12.84 -17.94 -2.74
N ARG A 62 13.83 -18.82 -2.98
CA ARG A 62 15.00 -18.55 -3.83
C ARG A 62 14.72 -18.56 -5.34
N THR A 63 13.54 -19.01 -5.78
CA THR A 63 13.19 -19.10 -7.22
C THR A 63 12.01 -18.22 -7.64
N LYS A 64 11.33 -17.57 -6.68
CA LYS A 64 10.28 -16.56 -6.90
C LYS A 64 10.72 -15.22 -6.27
N VAL A 65 10.14 -14.09 -6.66
CA VAL A 65 10.50 -12.76 -6.10
C VAL A 65 9.79 -12.55 -4.75
N MET A 66 10.22 -13.27 -3.72
CA MET A 66 9.66 -13.20 -2.37
C MET A 66 10.64 -12.58 -1.36
N LYS A 67 10.19 -11.55 -0.63
CA LYS A 67 10.88 -10.94 0.53
C LYS A 67 10.20 -11.45 1.82
N VAL A 68 10.94 -11.65 2.91
CA VAL A 68 10.40 -12.21 4.18
C VAL A 68 11.16 -11.61 5.38
N VAL A 69 10.67 -10.55 6.05
CA VAL A 69 11.58 -9.59 6.73
C VAL A 69 11.74 -9.78 8.25
N ASP A 70 12.92 -10.26 8.69
CA ASP A 70 13.35 -10.43 10.10
C ASP A 70 13.52 -9.09 10.84
N MET A 71 13.32 -9.13 12.16
CA MET A 71 13.38 -7.96 13.05
C MET A 71 14.01 -8.22 14.42
N ASP A 72 14.06 -9.49 14.89
CA ASP A 72 14.59 -9.85 16.22
C ASP A 72 16.12 -9.94 16.27
N ASN A 73 16.79 -9.91 15.12
CA ASN A 73 18.26 -9.92 15.04
C ASN A 73 18.86 -8.49 15.10
N PRO A 74 19.47 -8.05 16.21
CA PRO A 74 20.00 -6.69 16.34
C PRO A 74 21.22 -6.40 15.45
N LYS A 75 21.83 -7.42 14.83
CA LYS A 75 22.91 -7.22 13.84
C LYS A 75 22.35 -6.85 12.45
N ILE A 76 21.20 -7.41 12.07
CA ILE A 76 20.55 -7.15 10.78
C ILE A 76 20.02 -5.71 10.72
N ARG A 77 19.57 -5.14 11.86
CA ARG A 77 19.20 -3.71 12.00
C ARG A 77 20.31 -2.72 11.61
N LYS A 78 21.55 -3.16 11.37
CA LYS A 78 22.69 -2.34 10.90
C LYS A 78 23.28 -2.76 9.55
N GLN A 79 22.77 -3.80 8.89
CA GLN A 79 23.25 -4.18 7.54
C GLN A 79 22.44 -3.48 6.45
N ASN A 80 23.12 -3.04 5.39
CA ASN A 80 22.57 -2.12 4.41
C ASN A 80 21.37 -2.69 3.63
N ARG A 81 20.36 -1.82 3.41
CA ARG A 81 19.06 -2.10 2.77
C ARG A 81 19.10 -2.66 1.32
N GLN A 82 20.28 -2.86 0.72
CA GLN A 82 20.44 -3.06 -0.73
C GLN A 82 20.61 -4.52 -1.21
N ASN A 83 20.85 -5.50 -0.33
CA ASN A 83 21.04 -6.90 -0.73
C ASN A 83 20.40 -7.88 0.27
N ILE A 84 19.07 -7.95 0.30
CA ILE A 84 18.32 -8.91 1.11
C ILE A 84 17.59 -9.90 0.19
N VAL A 85 18.08 -11.13 0.17
CA VAL A 85 17.44 -12.33 -0.40
C VAL A 85 17.71 -13.45 0.62
N ASP A 86 16.68 -14.26 0.92
CA ASP A 86 16.55 -15.10 2.13
C ASP A 86 16.51 -14.31 3.46
N LEU A 87 15.36 -14.34 4.15
CA LEU A 87 15.20 -13.79 5.50
C LEU A 87 13.98 -14.46 6.22
N GLN A 88 13.76 -14.26 7.53
CA GLN A 88 12.81 -15.04 8.38
C GLN A 88 12.38 -14.27 9.65
N VAL A 89 11.11 -14.27 10.08
CA VAL A 89 10.62 -13.29 11.09
C VAL A 89 10.15 -13.88 12.43
N VAL A 90 10.80 -13.57 13.54
CA VAL A 90 10.25 -13.74 14.91
C VAL A 90 10.05 -12.37 15.54
N LEU A 91 8.96 -12.16 16.30
CA LEU A 91 8.66 -10.90 17.00
C LEU A 91 7.67 -11.01 18.18
N ASP A 92 7.74 -10.01 19.06
CA ASP A 92 6.69 -9.55 19.99
C ASP A 92 5.75 -8.52 19.31
N LEU A 93 4.47 -8.51 19.68
CA LEU A 93 3.42 -7.68 19.07
C LEU A 93 3.75 -6.18 19.09
N ASN A 94 4.21 -5.65 20.23
CA ASN A 94 4.38 -4.20 20.39
C ASN A 94 5.58 -3.66 19.60
N SER A 95 6.67 -4.43 19.52
CA SER A 95 7.84 -4.09 18.69
C SER A 95 7.63 -4.39 17.20
N SER A 96 6.67 -5.27 16.85
CA SER A 96 6.23 -5.50 15.46
C SER A 96 5.62 -4.25 14.84
N VAL A 97 4.71 -3.60 15.56
CA VAL A 97 3.80 -2.59 15.01
C VAL A 97 4.57 -1.37 14.49
N SER A 98 5.56 -0.87 15.24
CA SER A 98 6.36 0.28 14.81
C SER A 98 7.22 -0.02 13.58
N PHE A 99 7.90 -1.19 13.53
CA PHE A 99 8.72 -1.53 12.36
C PHE A 99 7.89 -1.86 11.12
N LEU A 100 6.70 -2.47 11.27
CA LEU A 100 5.77 -2.66 10.16
C LEU A 100 5.27 -1.30 9.62
N ALA A 101 4.94 -0.35 10.50
CA ALA A 101 4.61 1.02 10.11
C ALA A 101 5.79 1.71 9.40
N ASP A 102 7.00 1.63 9.96
CA ASP A 102 8.23 2.20 9.38
C ASP A 102 8.56 1.59 8.01
N MET A 103 8.37 0.29 7.83
CA MET A 103 8.62 -0.37 6.53
C MET A 103 7.59 0.01 5.48
N ILE A 104 6.30 -0.12 5.79
CA ILE A 104 5.22 0.18 4.84
C ILE A 104 5.30 1.66 4.46
N GLY A 105 5.43 2.56 5.44
CA GLY A 105 5.57 4.00 5.22
C GLY A 105 6.92 4.48 4.65
N SER A 106 7.89 3.61 4.39
CA SER A 106 9.17 3.97 3.76
C SER A 106 9.50 3.24 2.46
N GLN A 107 8.57 2.44 1.93
CA GLN A 107 8.70 1.82 0.62
C GLN A 107 7.96 2.66 -0.42
N THR A 108 8.61 2.91 -1.56
CA THR A 108 8.05 3.69 -2.69
C THR A 108 7.53 2.80 -3.83
N ASN A 109 7.32 1.52 -3.55
CA ASN A 109 7.08 0.48 -4.54
C ASN A 109 5.81 -0.30 -4.16
N ASN A 110 5.02 -0.68 -5.16
CA ASN A 110 3.80 -1.47 -5.03
C ASN A 110 4.09 -2.96 -4.72
N ASP A 111 4.89 -3.20 -3.67
CA ASP A 111 5.19 -4.50 -3.10
C ASP A 111 3.91 -5.09 -2.46
N TYR A 112 3.62 -6.37 -2.73
CA TYR A 112 2.47 -7.08 -2.15
C TYR A 112 2.78 -7.56 -0.73
N TRP A 113 2.11 -7.04 0.29
CA TRP A 113 2.29 -7.48 1.68
C TRP A 113 1.27 -8.55 2.05
N LEU A 114 1.71 -9.67 2.63
CA LEU A 114 0.82 -10.69 3.19
C LEU A 114 1.16 -10.95 4.66
N ILE A 115 0.25 -10.56 5.57
CA ILE A 115 0.47 -10.49 7.01
C ILE A 115 -0.39 -11.53 7.76
N GLY A 116 0.25 -12.45 8.47
CA GLY A 116 -0.46 -13.40 9.35
C GLY A 116 -0.97 -12.74 10.63
N VAL A 117 -2.30 -12.75 10.82
CA VAL A 117 -2.99 -12.16 11.98
C VAL A 117 -3.78 -13.19 12.81
N THR A 118 -3.41 -14.46 12.70
CA THR A 118 -4.13 -15.58 13.31
C THR A 118 -4.35 -15.43 14.81
N GLY A 119 -5.62 -15.43 15.23
CA GLY A 119 -6.03 -15.28 16.63
C GLY A 119 -5.96 -13.86 17.19
N MET A 120 -5.68 -12.84 16.36
CA MET A 120 -5.76 -11.44 16.75
C MET A 120 -7.19 -10.90 16.62
N ASN A 121 -7.58 -9.96 17.49
CA ASN A 121 -8.89 -9.33 17.47
C ASN A 121 -8.96 -8.26 16.36
N ILE A 122 -9.93 -8.36 15.43
CA ILE A 122 -10.02 -7.47 14.24
C ILE A 122 -10.03 -5.96 14.60
N PRO A 123 -10.79 -5.48 15.58
CA PRO A 123 -10.66 -4.11 16.10
C PRO A 123 -9.22 -3.70 16.48
N VAL A 124 -8.44 -4.57 17.12
CA VAL A 124 -7.02 -4.29 17.46
C VAL A 124 -6.16 -4.20 16.19
N ILE A 125 -6.36 -5.10 15.22
CA ILE A 125 -5.68 -5.04 13.92
C ILE A 125 -6.00 -3.71 13.20
N LYS A 126 -7.27 -3.27 13.22
CA LYS A 126 -7.69 -1.98 12.66
C LYS A 126 -6.99 -0.80 13.36
N SER A 127 -6.95 -0.77 14.68
CA SER A 127 -6.25 0.28 15.43
C SER A 127 -4.74 0.28 15.19
N ILE A 128 -4.12 -0.86 14.87
CA ILE A 128 -2.73 -0.94 14.41
C ILE A 128 -2.58 -0.31 13.02
N LEU A 129 -3.37 -0.74 12.05
CA LEU A 129 -3.34 -0.25 10.66
C LEU A 129 -3.71 1.25 10.55
N ASP A 130 -4.54 1.76 11.46
CA ASP A 130 -4.84 3.20 11.59
C ASP A 130 -3.59 4.04 11.86
N THR A 131 -2.54 3.48 12.49
CA THR A 131 -1.26 4.18 12.72
C THR A 131 -0.30 4.16 11.52
N PHE A 132 -0.52 3.28 10.53
CA PHE A 132 0.39 3.14 9.39
C PHE A 132 0.20 4.26 8.37
N ALA A 133 1.31 4.73 7.80
CA ALA A 133 1.33 5.76 6.75
C ALA A 133 1.04 5.15 5.36
N MET A 134 -0.15 4.58 5.20
CA MET A 134 -0.58 3.87 3.98
C MET A 134 -1.19 4.81 2.94
N VAL A 135 -1.02 4.47 1.66
CA VAL A 135 -1.58 5.14 0.47
C VAL A 135 -2.61 4.25 -0.26
N LEU A 136 -3.34 4.83 -1.22
CA LEU A 136 -4.46 4.17 -1.90
C LEU A 136 -4.05 3.00 -2.83
N ASP A 137 -2.78 2.92 -3.23
CA ASP A 137 -2.24 1.83 -4.08
C ASP A 137 -1.57 0.72 -3.24
N ASP A 138 -1.53 0.83 -1.91
CA ASP A 138 -0.85 -0.15 -1.07
C ASP A 138 -1.50 -1.54 -1.17
N GLN A 139 -0.68 -2.53 -1.49
CA GLN A 139 -1.09 -3.91 -1.75
C GLN A 139 -1.03 -4.74 -0.47
N ILE A 140 -1.76 -4.34 0.58
CA ILE A 140 -1.69 -4.96 1.91
C ILE A 140 -2.83 -5.96 2.12
N TYR A 141 -2.44 -7.21 2.33
CA TYR A 141 -3.31 -8.35 2.55
C TYR A 141 -3.01 -8.98 3.91
N LEU A 142 -4.05 -9.46 4.58
CA LEU A 142 -3.94 -10.08 5.90
C LEU A 142 -4.69 -11.41 5.89
N TYR A 143 -4.12 -12.42 6.55
CA TYR A 143 -4.73 -13.75 6.63
C TYR A 143 -4.95 -14.20 8.08
N ASP A 144 -6.14 -14.72 8.33
CA ASP A 144 -6.54 -15.36 9.59
C ASP A 144 -6.83 -16.84 9.35
N ILE A 145 -6.51 -17.71 10.30
CA ILE A 145 -6.71 -19.16 10.17
C ILE A 145 -7.86 -19.56 11.08
N GLN A 146 -8.99 -19.90 10.48
CA GLN A 146 -10.25 -20.22 11.15
C GLN A 146 -10.62 -21.68 10.83
N ASP A 147 -10.49 -22.55 11.83
CA ASP A 147 -10.70 -23.99 11.76
C ASP A 147 -9.92 -24.69 10.64
N THR A 148 -10.54 -24.88 9.47
CA THR A 148 -9.99 -25.57 8.29
C THR A 148 -9.78 -24.65 7.10
N ARG A 149 -10.05 -23.34 7.26
CA ARG A 149 -9.99 -22.32 6.21
C ARG A 149 -9.06 -21.19 6.62
N ILE A 150 -8.45 -20.57 5.61
CA ILE A 150 -7.76 -19.30 5.76
C ILE A 150 -8.69 -18.22 5.24
N ILE A 151 -9.00 -17.18 6.02
CA ILE A 151 -9.79 -16.05 5.56
C ILE A 151 -8.84 -14.96 5.10
N LEU A 152 -9.05 -14.46 3.88
CA LEU A 152 -8.20 -13.44 3.27
C LEU A 152 -8.90 -12.07 3.32
N TYR A 153 -8.17 -11.10 3.87
CA TYR A 153 -8.57 -9.70 3.98
C TYR A 153 -7.62 -8.81 3.21
N GLU A 154 -8.15 -7.68 2.74
CA GLU A 154 -7.41 -6.54 2.20
C GLU A 154 -7.48 -5.40 3.22
N ALA A 155 -6.38 -4.68 3.39
CA ALA A 155 -6.36 -3.40 4.09
C ALA A 155 -5.80 -2.30 3.21
N TYR A 156 -6.40 -1.11 3.29
CA TYR A 156 -5.94 0.07 2.58
C TYR A 156 -6.40 1.34 3.32
N LYS A 157 -5.73 2.47 3.08
CA LYS A 157 -6.26 3.79 3.44
C LYS A 157 -6.69 4.50 2.17
N VAL A 158 -7.85 5.14 2.25
CA VAL A 158 -8.36 6.00 1.16
C VAL A 158 -7.47 7.24 1.00
N HIS A 159 -6.98 7.77 2.13
CA HIS A 159 -5.98 8.82 2.24
C HIS A 159 -5.28 8.72 3.61
N ALA A 160 -4.08 9.29 3.77
CA ALA A 160 -3.29 9.17 5.00
C ALA A 160 -4.02 9.64 6.28
N THR A 161 -4.91 10.64 6.15
CA THR A 161 -5.74 11.17 7.25
C THR A 161 -7.01 10.37 7.54
N LYS A 162 -7.36 9.41 6.68
CA LYS A 162 -8.51 8.51 6.85
C LYS A 162 -8.11 7.27 7.65
N LYS A 163 -9.12 6.56 8.16
CA LYS A 163 -8.93 5.27 8.82
C LYS A 163 -8.64 4.16 7.82
N ALA A 164 -8.00 3.10 8.28
CA ALA A 164 -7.77 1.89 7.50
C ALA A 164 -9.11 1.16 7.25
N ARG A 165 -9.46 1.00 5.97
CA ARG A 165 -10.47 0.03 5.55
C ARG A 165 -9.87 -1.37 5.69
N PHE A 166 -10.72 -2.34 6.03
CA PHE A 166 -10.35 -3.75 6.20
C PHE A 166 -11.53 -4.59 5.71
N GLN A 167 -11.36 -5.18 4.53
CA GLN A 167 -12.41 -5.86 3.78
C GLN A 167 -12.05 -7.33 3.63
N ARG A 168 -13.00 -8.25 3.88
CA ARG A 168 -12.81 -9.66 3.52
C ARG A 168 -12.95 -9.76 1.99
N ILE A 169 -11.87 -10.11 1.32
CA ILE A 169 -11.84 -10.30 -0.13
C ILE A 169 -11.97 -11.77 -0.56
N GLY A 170 -11.71 -12.71 0.34
CA GLY A 170 -11.68 -14.12 -0.04
C GLY A 170 -11.52 -15.11 1.09
N TYR A 171 -11.11 -16.32 0.71
CA TYR A 171 -10.68 -17.40 1.59
C TYR A 171 -9.84 -18.43 0.81
N TRP A 172 -9.23 -19.36 1.54
CA TRP A 172 -8.54 -20.52 0.99
C TRP A 172 -8.89 -21.78 1.76
N SER A 173 -9.01 -22.91 1.07
CA SER A 173 -9.10 -24.24 1.69
C SER A 173 -8.33 -25.29 0.89
N THR A 174 -8.08 -26.45 1.50
CA THR A 174 -7.38 -27.56 0.83
C THR A 174 -8.18 -28.11 -0.36
N SER A 175 -9.51 -28.09 -0.28
CA SER A 175 -10.46 -28.55 -1.30
C SER A 175 -10.76 -27.48 -2.36
N GLU A 176 -11.06 -26.25 -1.93
CA GLU A 176 -11.55 -25.18 -2.83
C GLU A 176 -10.41 -24.31 -3.38
N ARG A 177 -9.18 -24.50 -2.89
CA ARG A 177 -7.99 -23.70 -3.26
C ARG A 177 -8.21 -22.23 -2.85
N LEU A 178 -7.53 -21.30 -3.50
CA LEU A 178 -7.73 -19.86 -3.32
C LEU A 178 -9.04 -19.41 -3.99
N GLN A 179 -9.85 -18.65 -3.28
CA GLN A 179 -11.13 -18.10 -3.74
C GLN A 179 -11.20 -16.62 -3.33
N ILE A 180 -11.06 -15.71 -4.30
CA ILE A 180 -11.10 -14.25 -4.11
C ILE A 180 -12.32 -13.69 -4.87
N GLN A 181 -12.85 -12.55 -4.41
CA GLN A 181 -13.85 -11.76 -5.13
C GLN A 181 -13.31 -11.33 -6.51
N ASN A 182 -14.12 -11.49 -7.55
CA ASN A 182 -13.77 -11.11 -8.93
C ASN A 182 -13.73 -9.59 -9.16
N ASP A 183 -14.13 -8.78 -8.17
CA ASP A 183 -14.13 -7.33 -8.25
C ASP A 183 -12.69 -6.81 -8.33
N GLU A 184 -12.38 -5.94 -9.30
CA GLU A 184 -11.04 -5.34 -9.40
C GLU A 184 -10.72 -4.50 -8.16
N ILE A 185 -9.43 -4.39 -7.84
CA ILE A 185 -8.94 -3.58 -6.71
C ILE A 185 -9.45 -2.14 -6.77
N TRP A 186 -9.51 -1.55 -7.96
CA TRP A 186 -10.02 -0.19 -8.18
C TRP A 186 -11.53 -0.06 -8.01
N GLN A 187 -12.30 -1.14 -8.23
CA GLN A 187 -13.75 -1.17 -7.97
C GLN A 187 -14.00 -1.20 -6.45
N ARG A 188 -13.24 -2.02 -5.70
CA ARG A 188 -13.30 -2.08 -4.23
C ARG A 188 -12.79 -0.79 -3.56
N ARG A 189 -11.94 -0.02 -4.24
CA ARG A 189 -11.31 1.24 -3.78
C ARG A 189 -11.90 2.51 -4.44
N ALA A 190 -13.02 2.41 -5.16
CA ALA A 190 -13.55 3.51 -5.98
C ALA A 190 -14.10 4.71 -5.17
N ASP A 191 -14.63 4.46 -3.96
CA ASP A 191 -15.20 5.47 -3.08
C ASP A 191 -14.12 6.18 -2.25
N LEU A 192 -13.94 7.48 -2.49
CA LEU A 192 -12.97 8.35 -1.84
C LEU A 192 -13.51 9.08 -0.60
N GLU A 193 -14.66 8.70 -0.07
CA GLU A 193 -15.22 9.17 1.21
C GLU A 193 -15.27 10.70 1.41
N GLY A 194 -15.45 11.48 0.35
CA GLY A 194 -15.46 12.94 0.42
C GLY A 194 -14.12 13.57 0.82
N ILE A 195 -12.97 12.96 0.44
CA ILE A 195 -11.66 13.62 0.54
C ILE A 195 -11.67 14.91 -0.27
N GLU A 196 -11.20 16.00 0.33
CA GLU A 196 -10.95 17.26 -0.37
C GLU A 196 -9.54 17.26 -0.97
N PHE A 197 -9.44 17.33 -2.29
CA PHE A 197 -8.17 17.54 -3.00
C PHE A 197 -7.92 19.02 -3.30
N LYS A 198 -6.69 19.47 -3.11
CA LYS A 198 -6.22 20.78 -3.54
C LYS A 198 -5.65 20.68 -4.95
N ILE A 199 -6.17 21.50 -5.86
CA ILE A 199 -5.84 21.43 -7.28
C ILE A 199 -5.38 22.80 -7.77
N ALA A 200 -4.14 22.90 -8.26
CA ALA A 200 -3.78 24.05 -9.08
C ALA A 200 -4.07 23.76 -10.55
N THR A 201 -4.43 24.81 -11.27
CA THR A 201 -4.50 24.80 -12.74
C THR A 201 -4.26 26.23 -13.26
N LEU A 202 -4.17 26.41 -14.57
CA LEU A 202 -4.13 27.71 -15.24
C LEU A 202 -5.07 27.71 -16.44
N TYR A 203 -5.38 28.89 -16.98
CA TYR A 203 -6.29 29.04 -18.11
C TYR A 203 -5.66 28.47 -19.39
N SER A 204 -6.30 27.47 -20.01
CA SER A 204 -5.77 26.77 -21.18
C SER A 204 -6.89 26.29 -22.13
N PRO A 205 -7.45 27.18 -22.98
CA PRO A 205 -8.43 26.79 -23.98
C PRO A 205 -7.85 25.83 -25.03
N PRO A 206 -8.61 24.83 -25.51
CA PRO A 206 -10.04 24.59 -25.27
C PRO A 206 -10.34 23.75 -24.00
N TYR A 207 -9.32 23.30 -23.27
CA TYR A 207 -9.45 22.33 -22.18
C TYR A 207 -10.05 22.95 -20.92
N LEU A 208 -9.65 24.17 -20.60
CA LEU A 208 -10.19 25.01 -19.54
C LEU A 208 -10.50 26.39 -20.11
N THR A 209 -11.79 26.71 -20.22
CA THR A 209 -12.35 27.87 -20.93
C THR A 209 -12.88 28.95 -19.99
N ALA A 210 -13.01 28.67 -18.69
CA ALA A 210 -13.22 29.69 -17.67
C ALA A 210 -12.58 29.30 -16.33
N LYS A 211 -12.11 30.32 -15.60
CA LYS A 211 -11.93 30.31 -14.16
C LYS A 211 -12.82 31.40 -13.58
N ILE A 212 -13.94 31.03 -12.99
CA ILE A 212 -14.86 31.98 -12.34
C ILE A 212 -14.48 32.03 -10.86
N PRO A 213 -14.05 33.19 -10.31
CA PRO A 213 -13.81 33.31 -8.88
C PRO A 213 -15.09 33.01 -8.11
N ILE A 214 -15.04 32.08 -7.17
CA ILE A 214 -16.17 31.81 -6.27
C ILE A 214 -16.12 32.89 -5.19
N ASN A 215 -16.88 33.97 -5.41
CA ASN A 215 -17.24 34.90 -4.34
C ASN A 215 -17.83 34.08 -3.19
N GLN A 216 -17.39 34.32 -1.95
CA GLN A 216 -17.62 33.41 -0.81
C GLN A 216 -19.09 32.98 -0.63
N SER A 217 -19.41 31.80 -1.16
CA SER A 217 -20.61 31.02 -0.89
C SER A 217 -20.21 29.56 -0.72
N ASP A 218 -20.69 28.96 0.37
CA ASP A 218 -20.74 27.53 0.67
C ASP A 218 -19.42 26.76 0.91
N SER A 219 -18.24 27.21 0.43
CA SER A 219 -16.93 26.57 0.75
C SER A 219 -16.00 27.38 1.66
N GLY A 220 -16.27 28.67 1.88
CA GLY A 220 -15.56 29.55 2.84
C GLY A 220 -14.13 29.97 2.49
N ALA A 221 -13.35 29.15 1.78
CA ALA A 221 -11.92 29.38 1.49
C ALA A 221 -11.71 30.51 0.45
N PRO A 222 -11.02 31.63 0.80
CA PRO A 222 -10.66 32.67 -0.16
C PRO A 222 -9.78 32.11 -1.29
N GLY A 223 -10.02 32.57 -2.52
CA GLY A 223 -9.23 32.15 -3.70
C GLY A 223 -9.72 30.87 -4.40
N SER A 224 -10.88 30.32 -4.01
CA SER A 224 -11.51 29.20 -4.71
C SER A 224 -12.03 29.61 -6.10
N TYR A 225 -11.78 28.80 -7.13
CA TYR A 225 -12.30 29.02 -8.50
C TYR A 225 -13.24 27.89 -8.94
N ALA A 226 -14.33 28.23 -9.64
CA ALA A 226 -15.08 27.29 -10.46
C ALA A 226 -14.40 27.17 -11.84
N MET A 227 -14.35 25.94 -12.37
CA MET A 227 -13.75 25.63 -13.67
C MET A 227 -14.83 25.29 -14.70
N ALA A 228 -14.58 25.63 -15.97
CA ALA A 228 -15.41 25.19 -17.09
C ALA A 228 -14.54 24.77 -18.29
N GLY A 229 -15.10 23.93 -19.16
CA GLY A 229 -14.41 23.33 -20.30
C GLY A 229 -14.21 21.82 -20.13
N MET A 230 -13.83 21.15 -21.22
CA MET A 230 -13.84 19.67 -21.31
C MET A 230 -13.16 18.94 -20.14
N PHE A 231 -12.06 19.49 -19.61
CA PHE A 231 -11.36 18.85 -18.48
C PHE A 231 -12.05 19.11 -17.14
N ALA A 232 -12.72 20.25 -16.97
CA ALA A 232 -13.58 20.48 -15.81
C ALA A 232 -14.77 19.51 -15.82
N ASP A 233 -15.39 19.29 -16.98
CA ASP A 233 -16.53 18.38 -17.12
C ASP A 233 -16.14 16.93 -16.78
N VAL A 234 -15.01 16.44 -17.31
CA VAL A 234 -14.47 15.11 -16.95
C VAL A 234 -14.16 15.01 -15.46
N PHE A 235 -13.52 16.03 -14.89
CA PHE A 235 -13.11 16.01 -13.48
C PHE A 235 -14.31 16.10 -12.51
N LEU A 236 -15.36 16.83 -12.89
CA LEU A 236 -16.64 16.85 -12.16
C LEU A 236 -17.37 15.49 -12.25
N ASN A 237 -17.33 14.80 -13.38
CA ASN A 237 -17.87 13.44 -13.46
C ASN A 237 -17.09 12.46 -12.57
N LEU A 238 -15.76 12.55 -12.53
CA LEU A 238 -14.93 11.75 -11.62
C LEU A 238 -15.25 12.06 -10.15
N LYS A 239 -15.46 13.34 -9.79
CA LYS A 239 -15.87 13.78 -8.44
C LYS A 239 -17.13 13.05 -7.96
N GLU A 240 -18.17 12.99 -8.79
CA GLU A 240 -19.42 12.30 -8.42
C GLU A 240 -19.28 10.77 -8.42
N ILE A 241 -18.59 10.19 -9.41
CA ILE A 241 -18.41 8.73 -9.53
C ILE A 241 -17.57 8.17 -8.38
N MET A 242 -16.51 8.88 -7.99
CA MET A 242 -15.55 8.45 -6.96
C MET A 242 -15.80 9.08 -5.59
N ASN A 243 -16.88 9.85 -5.41
CA ASN A 243 -17.24 10.48 -4.12
C ASN A 243 -16.08 11.26 -3.47
N PHE A 244 -15.60 12.32 -4.12
CA PHE A 244 -14.63 13.26 -3.54
C PHE A 244 -15.09 14.71 -3.61
N THR A 245 -14.32 15.62 -3.02
CA THR A 245 -14.47 17.07 -3.16
C THR A 245 -13.13 17.69 -3.57
N PHE A 246 -13.12 18.94 -4.03
CA PHE A 246 -11.87 19.62 -4.35
C PHE A 246 -11.99 21.13 -4.24
N VAL A 247 -10.86 21.78 -4.00
CA VAL A 247 -10.68 23.24 -4.07
C VAL A 247 -9.67 23.57 -5.17
N VAL A 248 -10.00 24.56 -6.00
CA VAL A 248 -9.19 24.97 -7.15
C VAL A 248 -8.46 26.27 -6.82
N THR A 249 -7.16 26.30 -7.10
CA THR A 249 -6.27 27.45 -6.93
C THR A 249 -5.47 27.75 -8.21
N LYS A 250 -4.49 28.64 -8.13
CA LYS A 250 -3.44 28.92 -9.11
C LYS A 250 -2.13 29.22 -8.39
N PRO A 251 -0.96 29.03 -9.03
CA PRO A 251 0.30 29.54 -8.52
C PRO A 251 0.34 31.07 -8.61
N GLU A 252 1.11 31.71 -7.73
CA GLU A 252 1.21 33.17 -7.63
C GLU A 252 1.87 33.81 -8.86
N ASP A 253 2.84 33.13 -9.46
CA ASP A 253 3.58 33.55 -10.66
C ASP A 253 2.83 33.28 -11.99
N GLU A 254 1.64 32.67 -11.92
CA GLU A 254 0.86 32.15 -13.05
C GLU A 254 1.62 31.21 -14.01
N GLN A 255 2.67 30.52 -13.54
CA GLN A 255 3.47 29.61 -14.37
C GLN A 255 3.08 28.14 -14.21
N TRP A 256 3.26 27.35 -15.28
CA TRP A 256 3.17 25.88 -15.20
C TRP A 256 4.23 25.32 -14.24
N GLY A 257 5.46 25.85 -14.35
CA GLY A 257 6.60 25.58 -13.49
C GLY A 257 7.87 25.33 -14.29
N ALA A 258 8.97 25.90 -13.82
CA ALA A 258 10.32 25.71 -14.36
C ALA A 258 11.30 25.44 -13.21
N VAL A 259 12.40 24.76 -13.49
CA VAL A 259 13.48 24.63 -12.50
C VAL A 259 14.18 25.98 -12.33
N ASN A 260 14.40 26.39 -11.08
CA ASN A 260 15.05 27.64 -10.74
C ASN A 260 16.58 27.55 -10.94
N SER A 261 17.28 28.67 -10.80
CA SER A 261 18.75 28.76 -10.98
C SER A 261 19.58 27.97 -9.96
N ASP A 262 18.95 27.41 -8.92
CA ASP A 262 19.58 26.49 -7.96
C ASP A 262 19.61 25.03 -8.44
N GLY A 263 18.84 24.67 -9.48
CA GLY A 263 18.69 23.29 -9.96
C GLY A 263 17.91 22.35 -9.04
N ILE A 264 17.27 22.88 -7.99
CA ILE A 264 16.64 22.09 -6.91
C ILE A 264 15.17 22.49 -6.71
N THR A 265 14.86 23.79 -6.70
CA THR A 265 13.50 24.29 -6.52
C THR A 265 12.80 24.52 -7.86
N TRP A 266 11.48 24.40 -7.86
CA TRP A 266 10.64 24.67 -9.02
C TRP A 266 9.71 25.86 -8.77
N SER A 267 9.44 26.63 -9.82
CA SER A 267 8.39 27.65 -9.85
C SER A 267 7.03 27.05 -10.21
N GLY A 268 5.98 27.88 -10.28
CA GLY A 268 4.66 27.49 -10.74
C GLY A 268 4.03 26.31 -10.01
N MET A 269 3.13 25.59 -10.70
CA MET A 269 2.43 24.43 -10.12
C MET A 269 3.35 23.25 -9.80
N VAL A 270 4.47 23.11 -10.51
CA VAL A 270 5.49 22.09 -10.15
C VAL A 270 6.12 22.41 -8.79
N GLY A 271 6.39 23.69 -8.50
CA GLY A 271 6.77 24.15 -7.17
C GLY A 271 5.71 23.86 -6.11
N MET A 272 4.45 24.18 -6.39
CA MET A 272 3.33 23.89 -5.47
C MET A 272 3.21 22.37 -5.14
N LEU A 273 3.43 21.49 -6.13
CA LEU A 273 3.48 20.03 -5.91
C LEU A 273 4.70 19.62 -5.09
N GLN A 274 5.89 20.16 -5.39
CA GLN A 274 7.13 19.91 -4.64
C GLN A 274 6.98 20.30 -3.16
N ASN A 275 6.30 21.41 -2.89
CA ASN A 275 6.05 21.96 -1.55
C ASN A 275 4.86 21.32 -0.82
N LYS A 276 4.07 20.46 -1.51
CA LYS A 276 2.81 19.87 -1.00
C LYS A 276 1.73 20.91 -0.66
N GLU A 277 1.73 22.03 -1.38
CA GLU A 277 0.68 23.04 -1.31
C GLU A 277 -0.61 22.55 -2.00
N ILE A 278 -0.46 21.70 -3.01
CA ILE A 278 -1.52 21.04 -3.78
C ILE A 278 -1.26 19.54 -3.92
N ASP A 279 -2.32 18.77 -4.14
CA ASP A 279 -2.27 17.33 -4.37
C ASP A 279 -2.18 17.00 -5.88
N MET A 280 -2.75 17.86 -6.73
CA MET A 280 -2.79 17.68 -8.19
C MET A 280 -2.56 18.99 -8.94
N GLY A 281 -1.76 18.95 -10.01
CA GLY A 281 -1.67 20.00 -11.02
C GLY A 281 -2.41 19.58 -12.29
N MET A 282 -3.51 20.25 -12.63
CA MET A 282 -4.31 19.91 -13.81
C MET A 282 -3.94 20.77 -15.01
N ASN A 283 -3.45 20.16 -16.09
CA ASN A 283 -3.18 20.81 -17.38
C ASN A 283 -3.26 19.81 -18.54
N VAL A 284 -3.41 20.33 -19.76
CA VAL A 284 -3.02 19.65 -21.00
C VAL A 284 -1.89 20.44 -21.63
N ASN A 285 -0.71 19.84 -21.75
CA ASN A 285 0.43 20.52 -22.34
C ASN A 285 0.19 20.78 -23.84
N LYS A 286 0.49 22.00 -24.30
CA LYS A 286 0.63 22.30 -25.72
C LYS A 286 2.11 22.20 -26.07
N ASN A 287 2.47 21.14 -26.77
CA ASN A 287 3.77 20.97 -27.41
C ASN A 287 3.93 21.93 -28.59
#